data_AF-A0A4Y9UPL8-F1
#
_entry.id   AF-A0A4Y9UPL8-F1
#
_cell.length_a   1.000
_cell.length_b   1.000
_cell.length_c   1.000
_cell.angle_alpha   90.00
_cell.angle_beta   90.00
_cell.angle_gamma   90.00
#
_symmetry.space_group_name_H-M   'P 1'
#
loop_
_entity.id
_entity.type
_entity.pdbx_description
1 polymer ?
#
loop_
_entity_poly.entity_id
_entity_poly.type
_entity_poly.pdbx_seq_one_letter_code
_entity_poly.pdbx_strand_id
1 'polypeptide(L)'
;MDAVVLISGIMGTRLLLPATAPGVNPEEVWPPTPLETQVGYKRIDKLLDRRVVAGDIIDNVLCFSFYKIIADELIALGYLRGGALKRLVEFPYYWRKDNFISADTLASRLDQVHADGVKRITLIGHSMGGLIVRLLLESGKYNARPWFGNIGVFLALATPPSQAK
;
A
#
# COMPACT_ATOMS: atom_id res chain seq x y z
N MET A 1 -21.34 -1.37 -6.90
CA MET A 1 -20.33 -0.54 -6.22
C MET A 1 -18.98 -1.12 -6.54
N ASP A 2 -18.08 -0.26 -6.98
CA ASP A 2 -16.80 -0.64 -7.56
C ASP A 2 -15.68 0.00 -6.73
N ALA A 3 -14.59 -0.74 -6.51
CA ALA A 3 -13.41 -0.23 -5.84
C ALA A 3 -12.16 -0.45 -6.69
N VAL A 4 -11.28 0.55 -6.68
CA VAL A 4 -9.90 0.42 -7.10
C VAL A 4 -9.04 0.43 -5.85
N VAL A 5 -8.23 -0.62 -5.68
CA VAL A 5 -7.25 -0.71 -4.60
C VAL A 5 -5.87 -0.46 -5.17
N LEU A 6 -5.20 0.58 -4.66
CA LEU A 6 -3.85 0.95 -5.05
C LEU A 6 -2.86 0.43 -4.01
N ILE A 7 -2.02 -0.52 -4.41
CA ILE A 7 -0.98 -1.15 -3.58
C ILE A 7 0.36 -0.54 -3.97
N SER A 8 0.97 0.18 -3.02
CA SER A 8 2.27 0.80 -3.23
C SER A 8 3.41 -0.23 -3.38
N GLY A 9 4.50 0.19 -4.01
CA GLY A 9 5.76 -0.54 -4.06
C GLY A 9 6.58 -0.42 -2.78
N ILE A 10 7.76 -1.03 -2.79
CA ILE A 10 8.74 -0.89 -1.71
C ILE A 10 9.02 0.59 -1.44
N MET A 11 9.09 0.98 -0.17
CA MET A 11 9.36 2.36 0.24
C MET A 11 8.29 3.39 -0.16
N GLY A 12 7.14 2.95 -0.69
CA GLY A 12 6.04 3.83 -1.11
C GLY A 12 5.06 4.23 0.00
N THR A 13 5.31 3.80 1.24
CA THR A 13 4.48 4.10 2.41
C THR A 13 5.33 4.77 3.49
N ARG A 14 4.80 5.81 4.13
CA ARG A 14 5.43 6.47 5.29
C ARG A 14 5.59 5.48 6.43
N LEU A 15 6.72 5.52 7.12
CA LEU A 15 6.91 4.72 8.32
C LEU A 15 7.07 5.63 9.52
N LEU A 16 6.34 5.33 10.58
CA LEU A 16 6.26 6.14 11.79
C LEU A 16 6.75 5.34 12.99
N LEU A 17 7.58 5.95 13.83
CA LEU A 17 7.90 5.44 15.16
C LEU A 17 6.86 6.01 16.15
N PRO A 18 6.07 5.16 16.83
CA PRO A 18 5.06 5.61 17.76
C PRO A 18 5.64 6.47 18.90
N ALA A 19 4.86 7.43 19.37
CA ALA A 19 5.21 8.25 20.51
C ALA A 19 5.37 7.39 21.78
N THR A 20 6.37 7.72 22.59
CA THR A 20 6.67 7.01 23.84
C THR A 20 6.03 7.65 25.07
N ALA A 21 5.47 8.85 24.94
CA ALA A 21 4.85 9.59 26.03
C ALA A 21 3.57 10.31 25.57
N PRO A 22 2.59 10.52 26.46
CA PRO A 22 1.41 11.33 26.16
C PRO A 22 1.81 12.75 25.71
N GLY A 23 1.14 13.27 24.68
CA GLY A 23 1.38 14.62 24.15
C GLY A 23 2.55 14.74 23.16
N VAL A 24 3.24 13.64 22.86
CA VAL A 24 4.28 13.59 21.82
C VAL A 24 3.69 13.01 20.53
N ASN A 25 4.03 13.59 19.38
CA ASN A 25 3.62 13.05 18.09
C ASN A 25 4.51 11.87 17.65
N PRO A 26 3.98 10.90 16.89
CA PRO A 26 4.80 9.88 16.24
C PRO A 26 5.90 10.52 15.39
N GLU A 27 7.11 9.96 15.43
CA GLU A 27 8.23 10.42 14.60
C GLU A 27 8.14 9.74 13.22
N GLU A 28 8.01 10.52 12.14
CA GLU A 28 8.17 9.97 10.79
C GLU A 28 9.62 9.57 10.58
N VAL A 29 9.89 8.28 10.37
CA VAL A 29 11.22 7.73 10.12
C VAL A 29 11.48 7.49 8.63
N TRP A 30 10.43 7.41 7.80
CA TRP A 30 10.53 7.31 6.34
C TRP A 30 9.40 8.12 5.69
N PRO A 31 9.65 8.91 4.63
CA PRO A 31 10.84 8.96 3.75
C PRO A 31 12.05 9.74 4.28
N PRO A 32 13.20 9.73 3.56
CA PRO A 32 14.30 10.64 3.80
C PRO A 32 13.88 12.09 3.58
N THR A 33 14.41 12.99 4.41
CA THR A 33 14.34 14.43 4.19
C THR A 33 15.21 14.85 3.00
N PRO A 34 15.00 16.03 2.40
CA PRO A 34 15.86 16.53 1.33
C PRO A 34 17.34 16.54 1.67
N LEU A 35 17.67 16.97 2.89
CA LEU A 35 19.05 16.98 3.36
C LEU A 35 19.63 15.56 3.40
N GLU A 36 18.88 14.58 3.92
CA GLU A 36 19.30 13.18 3.98
C GLU A 36 19.49 12.54 2.60
N THR A 37 18.78 13.00 1.56
CA THR A 37 19.05 12.53 0.19
C THR A 37 20.39 13.01 -0.36
N GLN A 38 20.94 14.12 0.16
CA GLN A 38 22.22 14.68 -0.28
C GLN A 38 23.40 14.20 0.57
N VAL A 39 23.22 14.13 1.90
CA VAL A 39 24.31 13.82 2.85
C VAL A 39 24.27 12.40 3.40
N GLY A 40 23.34 11.57 2.90
CA GLY A 40 23.10 10.22 3.36
C GLY A 40 22.02 10.15 4.46
N TYR A 41 21.28 9.05 4.45
CA TYR A 41 20.21 8.78 5.41
C TYR A 41 20.76 8.30 6.75
N LYS A 42 20.46 9.02 7.84
CA LYS A 42 21.07 8.82 9.17
C LYS A 42 20.15 8.16 10.20
N ARG A 43 18.93 7.79 9.81
CA ARG A 43 17.90 7.26 10.72
C ARG A 43 17.69 5.74 10.59
N ILE A 44 18.71 5.01 10.15
CA ILE A 44 18.64 3.54 9.98
C ILE A 44 18.27 2.85 11.29
N ASP A 45 18.86 3.24 12.43
CA ASP A 45 18.55 2.60 13.72
C ASP A 45 17.07 2.78 14.11
N LYS A 46 16.53 3.99 13.89
CA LYS A 46 15.11 4.28 14.14
C LYS A 46 14.20 3.56 13.17
N LEU A 47 14.63 3.45 11.92
CA LEU A 47 13.95 2.63 10.93
C LEU A 47 13.91 1.19 11.46
N LEU A 48 15.03 0.57 11.82
CA LEU A 48 15.09 -0.81 12.29
C LEU A 48 14.35 -1.10 13.62
N ASP A 49 13.85 -0.08 14.33
CA ASP A 49 13.03 -0.25 15.54
C ASP A 49 11.77 -1.09 15.25
N ARG A 50 11.52 -2.08 16.11
CA ARG A 50 10.41 -3.04 15.99
C ARG A 50 9.03 -2.40 16.18
N ARG A 51 8.97 -1.23 16.81
CA ARG A 51 7.73 -0.50 17.07
C ARG A 51 7.25 0.28 15.85
N VAL A 52 8.06 0.40 14.80
CA VAL A 52 7.68 1.14 13.60
C VAL A 52 6.41 0.57 12.97
N VAL A 53 5.51 1.47 12.60
CA VAL A 53 4.23 1.19 11.96
C VAL A 53 4.13 1.87 10.60
N ALA A 54 3.24 1.37 9.75
CA ALA A 54 2.90 2.01 8.49
C ALA A 54 1.98 3.22 8.72
N GLY A 55 2.26 4.33 8.04
CA GLY A 55 1.38 5.48 7.89
C GLY A 55 0.75 5.48 6.49
N ASP A 56 0.62 6.64 5.86
CA ASP A 56 -0.02 6.78 4.55
C ASP A 56 0.90 6.45 3.37
N ILE A 57 0.31 6.19 2.20
CA ILE A 57 1.05 6.15 0.94
C ILE A 57 1.71 7.51 0.69
N ILE A 58 2.94 7.50 0.21
CA ILE A 58 3.70 8.72 -0.06
C ILE A 58 3.26 9.30 -1.41
N ASP A 59 2.53 10.41 -1.36
CA ASP A 59 2.13 11.14 -2.56
C ASP A 59 3.34 11.70 -3.32
N ASN A 60 4.29 12.31 -2.58
CA ASN A 60 5.47 12.97 -3.12
C ASN A 60 6.70 12.67 -2.24
N VAL A 61 7.83 12.35 -2.87
CA VAL A 61 9.17 12.47 -2.24
C VAL A 61 9.93 13.52 -3.03
N LEU A 62 10.32 14.63 -2.39
CA LEU A 62 10.95 15.78 -3.07
C LEU A 62 10.07 16.31 -4.23
N CYS A 63 10.61 16.33 -5.44
CA CYS A 63 9.97 16.76 -6.68
C CYS A 63 9.33 15.61 -7.48
N PHE A 64 9.32 14.38 -6.93
CA PHE A 64 8.74 13.22 -7.60
C PHE A 64 7.37 12.86 -7.01
N SER A 65 6.32 13.13 -7.79
CA SER A 65 4.93 12.72 -7.53
C SER A 65 4.74 11.24 -7.88
N PHE A 66 5.07 10.33 -6.96
CA PHE A 66 5.04 8.89 -7.24
C PHE A 66 3.63 8.35 -7.38
N TYR A 67 2.84 8.36 -6.31
CA TYR A 67 1.48 7.83 -6.33
C TYR A 67 0.43 8.89 -6.60
N LYS A 68 0.77 10.18 -6.38
CA LYS A 68 -0.15 11.29 -6.64
C LYS A 68 -0.68 11.29 -8.08
N ILE A 69 0.17 11.03 -9.08
CA ILE A 69 -0.26 11.03 -10.49
C ILE A 69 -1.32 9.95 -10.74
N ILE A 70 -1.09 8.73 -10.22
CA ILE A 70 -2.03 7.61 -10.37
C ILE A 70 -3.32 7.90 -9.59
N ALA A 71 -3.21 8.41 -8.37
CA ALA A 71 -4.36 8.74 -7.54
C ALA A 71 -5.21 9.86 -8.16
N ASP A 72 -4.58 10.92 -8.67
CA ASP A 72 -5.26 12.05 -9.32
C ASP A 72 -6.03 11.58 -10.57
N GLU A 73 -5.43 10.70 -11.37
CA GLU A 73 -6.11 10.12 -12.55
C GLU A 73 -7.32 9.27 -12.14
N LEU A 74 -7.19 8.44 -11.10
CA LEU A 74 -8.31 7.65 -10.56
C LEU A 74 -9.42 8.55 -10.03
N ILE A 75 -9.06 9.64 -9.35
CA ILE A 75 -10.00 10.66 -8.88
C ILE A 75 -10.71 11.33 -10.06
N ALA A 76 -9.99 11.69 -11.12
CA ALA A 76 -10.58 12.25 -12.35
C ALA A 76 -11.58 11.28 -13.02
N LEU A 77 -11.34 9.96 -12.92
CA LEU A 77 -12.26 8.91 -13.36
C LEU A 77 -13.44 8.65 -12.39
N GLY A 78 -13.51 9.42 -11.30
CA GLY A 78 -14.58 9.39 -10.30
C GLY A 78 -14.37 8.41 -9.15
N TYR A 79 -13.18 7.80 -9.00
CA TYR A 79 -12.85 7.00 -7.83
C TYR A 79 -12.41 7.91 -6.69
N LEU A 80 -13.30 8.13 -5.73
CA LEU A 80 -13.06 9.05 -4.62
C LEU A 80 -12.71 8.29 -3.34
N ARG A 81 -11.87 8.90 -2.50
CA ARG A 81 -11.65 8.41 -1.12
C ARG A 81 -12.98 8.46 -0.38
N GLY A 82 -13.49 7.31 0.07
CA GLY A 82 -14.81 7.20 0.70
C GLY A 82 -16.02 7.26 -0.26
N GLY A 83 -15.80 7.23 -1.58
CA GLY A 83 -16.90 7.24 -2.56
C GLY A 83 -17.89 6.09 -2.38
N ALA A 84 -19.19 6.38 -2.55
CA ALA A 84 -20.28 5.41 -2.37
C ALA A 84 -20.51 4.51 -3.59
N LEU A 85 -20.22 4.99 -4.82
CA LEU A 85 -20.39 4.21 -6.05
C LEU A 85 -19.06 3.68 -6.60
N LYS A 86 -18.05 4.55 -6.65
CA LYS A 86 -16.67 4.27 -7.08
C LYS A 86 -15.72 4.70 -5.98
N ARG A 87 -15.01 3.74 -5.40
CA ARG A 87 -14.14 3.96 -4.24
C ARG A 87 -12.68 3.80 -4.59
N LEU A 88 -11.87 4.80 -4.24
CA LEU A 88 -10.42 4.67 -4.20
C LEU A 88 -10.02 4.16 -2.81
N VAL A 89 -9.30 3.04 -2.78
CA VAL A 89 -8.73 2.46 -1.57
C VAL A 89 -7.22 2.44 -1.71
N GLU A 90 -6.54 3.28 -0.94
CA GLU A 90 -5.10 3.23 -0.82
C GLU A 90 -4.73 2.15 0.20
N PHE A 91 -3.75 1.31 -0.17
CA PHE A 91 -3.22 0.27 0.70
C PHE A 91 -1.77 0.57 1.06
N PRO A 92 -1.55 1.42 2.08
CA PRO A 92 -0.25 1.51 2.71
C PRO A 92 0.06 0.24 3.50
N TYR A 93 1.32 -0.17 3.49
CA TYR A 93 1.78 -1.31 4.29
C TYR A 93 3.23 -1.11 4.73
N TYR A 94 3.62 -1.91 5.72
CA TYR A 94 4.96 -1.88 6.26
C TYR A 94 5.91 -2.69 5.37
N TRP A 95 6.47 -2.01 4.36
CA TRP A 95 7.30 -2.58 3.29
C TRP A 95 8.62 -3.24 3.71
N ARG A 96 9.01 -3.23 4.99
CA ARG A 96 10.16 -4.03 5.49
C ARG A 96 9.75 -5.41 6.00
N LYS A 97 8.46 -5.67 6.14
CA LYS A 97 7.97 -7.00 6.52
C LYS A 97 7.90 -7.90 5.29
N ASP A 98 7.84 -9.19 5.57
CA ASP A 98 7.65 -10.22 4.56
C ASP A 98 6.38 -9.95 3.71
N ASN A 99 6.47 -10.22 2.41
CA ASN A 99 5.36 -10.03 1.48
C ASN A 99 4.16 -10.93 1.79
N PHE A 100 4.35 -12.13 2.37
CA PHE A 100 3.26 -12.99 2.84
C PHE A 100 2.46 -12.33 3.97
N ILE A 101 3.14 -11.65 4.91
CA ILE A 101 2.48 -10.87 5.98
C ILE A 101 1.70 -9.70 5.38
N SER A 102 2.28 -9.04 4.37
CA SER A 102 1.64 -7.93 3.68
C SER A 102 0.42 -8.40 2.88
N ALA A 103 0.46 -9.59 2.28
CA ALA A 103 -0.68 -10.21 1.59
C ALA A 103 -1.81 -10.58 2.58
N ASP A 104 -1.49 -11.07 3.78
CA ASP A 104 -2.48 -11.29 4.84
C ASP A 104 -3.15 -9.99 5.31
N THR A 105 -2.37 -8.92 5.38
CA THR A 105 -2.86 -7.58 5.72
C THR A 105 -3.77 -7.04 4.60
N LEU A 106 -3.39 -7.23 3.34
CA LEU A 106 -4.20 -6.85 2.18
C LEU A 106 -5.51 -7.63 2.14
N ALA A 107 -5.47 -8.95 2.37
CA ALA A 107 -6.67 -9.78 2.45
C ALA A 107 -7.64 -9.30 3.53
N SER A 108 -7.12 -8.93 4.72
CA SER A 108 -7.93 -8.34 5.80
C SER A 108 -8.53 -6.99 5.39
N ARG A 109 -7.80 -6.17 4.64
CA ARG A 109 -8.34 -4.91 4.10
C ARG A 109 -9.46 -5.17 3.08
N LEU A 110 -9.32 -6.18 2.24
CA LEU A 110 -10.35 -6.55 1.26
C LEU A 110 -11.61 -7.11 1.92
N ASP A 111 -11.51 -7.76 3.09
CA ASP A 111 -12.68 -8.13 3.89
C ASP A 111 -13.51 -6.90 4.26
N GLN A 112 -12.85 -5.83 4.72
CA GLN A 112 -13.52 -4.57 5.07
C GLN A 112 -14.16 -3.93 3.84
N VAL A 113 -13.42 -3.85 2.72
CA VAL A 113 -13.92 -3.32 1.45
C VAL A 113 -15.16 -4.07 0.98
N HIS A 114 -15.19 -5.39 1.14
CA HIS A 114 -16.34 -6.22 0.80
C HIS A 114 -17.52 -6.03 1.75
N ALA A 115 -17.25 -5.96 3.06
CA ALA A 115 -18.27 -5.69 4.07
C ALA A 115 -18.96 -4.33 3.84
N ASP A 116 -18.23 -3.35 3.29
CA ASP A 116 -18.77 -2.06 2.87
C ASP A 116 -19.66 -2.12 1.61
N GLY A 117 -19.90 -3.31 1.04
CA GLY A 117 -20.83 -3.53 -0.07
C GLY A 117 -20.21 -3.51 -1.46
N VAL A 118 -18.88 -3.45 -1.58
CA VAL A 118 -18.18 -3.48 -2.88
C VAL A 118 -18.39 -4.82 -3.58
N LYS A 119 -18.80 -4.76 -4.86
CA LYS A 119 -19.11 -5.93 -5.69
C LYS A 119 -18.10 -6.18 -6.81
N ARG A 120 -17.30 -5.17 -7.16
CA ARG A 120 -16.22 -5.29 -8.15
C ARG A 120 -14.95 -4.62 -7.63
N ILE A 121 -13.84 -5.34 -7.73
CA ILE A 121 -12.54 -4.91 -7.22
C ILE A 121 -11.53 -4.93 -8.37
N THR A 122 -10.87 -3.81 -8.58
CA THR A 122 -9.68 -3.68 -9.43
C THR A 122 -8.48 -3.50 -8.52
N LEU A 123 -7.46 -4.35 -8.69
CA LEU A 123 -6.20 -4.25 -7.95
C LEU A 123 -5.14 -3.60 -8.84
N ILE A 124 -4.45 -2.59 -8.32
CA ILE A 124 -3.32 -1.94 -9.00
C ILE A 124 -2.10 -2.10 -8.09
N GLY A 125 -1.18 -2.98 -8.49
CA GLY A 125 0.06 -3.23 -7.76
C GLY A 125 1.25 -2.62 -8.46
N HIS A 126 1.98 -1.72 -7.78
CA HIS A 126 3.22 -1.16 -8.29
C HIS A 126 4.45 -1.87 -7.70
N SER A 127 5.43 -2.24 -8.52
CA SER A 127 6.69 -2.84 -8.10
C SER A 127 6.46 -4.02 -7.13
N MET A 128 7.05 -4.01 -5.93
CA MET A 128 6.83 -5.02 -4.89
C MET A 128 5.35 -5.17 -4.49
N GLY A 129 4.54 -4.12 -4.62
CA GLY A 129 3.09 -4.17 -4.40
C GLY A 129 2.39 -5.14 -5.34
N GLY A 130 2.87 -5.28 -6.58
CA GLY A 130 2.37 -6.29 -7.49
C GLY A 130 2.71 -7.71 -7.06
N LEU A 131 3.88 -7.95 -6.44
CA LEU A 131 4.21 -9.26 -5.86
C LEU A 131 3.25 -9.63 -4.72
N ILE A 132 2.87 -8.67 -3.88
CA ILE A 132 1.88 -8.88 -2.82
C ILE A 132 0.53 -9.29 -3.41
N VAL A 133 0.09 -8.62 -4.47
CA VAL A 133 -1.16 -8.98 -5.18
C VAL A 133 -1.05 -10.37 -5.80
N ARG A 134 0.09 -10.72 -6.41
CA ARG A 134 0.32 -12.06 -6.94
C ARG A 134 0.27 -13.13 -5.85
N LEU A 135 0.90 -12.91 -4.70
CA LEU A 135 0.79 -13.84 -3.56
C LEU A 135 -0.67 -13.99 -3.10
N LEU A 136 -1.44 -12.90 -3.09
CA LEU A 136 -2.84 -12.93 -2.75
C LEU A 136 -3.71 -13.70 -3.75
N LEU A 137 -3.41 -13.61 -5.06
CA LEU A 137 -4.20 -14.26 -6.11
C LEU A 137 -3.76 -15.71 -6.41
N GLU A 138 -2.45 -15.97 -6.35
CA GLU A 138 -1.85 -17.19 -6.90
C GLU A 138 -1.54 -18.24 -5.81
N SER A 139 -1.52 -17.88 -4.52
CA SER A 139 -1.17 -18.83 -3.45
C SER A 139 -2.25 -19.86 -3.12
N GLY A 140 -3.48 -19.67 -3.60
CA GLY A 140 -4.63 -20.50 -3.23
C GLY A 140 -5.19 -20.25 -1.81
N LYS A 141 -4.42 -19.60 -0.93
CA LYS A 141 -4.76 -19.35 0.48
C LYS A 141 -6.06 -18.55 0.64
N TYR A 142 -6.36 -17.65 -0.29
CA TYR A 142 -7.45 -16.68 -0.16
C TYR A 142 -8.67 -17.00 -1.04
N ASN A 143 -8.67 -18.12 -1.77
CA ASN A 143 -9.71 -18.46 -2.75
C ASN A 143 -11.12 -18.55 -2.13
N ALA A 144 -11.21 -18.95 -0.86
CA ALA A 144 -12.48 -19.07 -0.13
C ALA A 144 -12.98 -17.74 0.45
N ARG A 145 -12.22 -16.64 0.31
CA ARG A 145 -12.63 -15.34 0.87
C ARG A 145 -13.80 -14.76 0.06
N PRO A 146 -14.83 -14.18 0.70
CA PRO A 146 -16.03 -13.70 0.00
C PRO A 146 -15.80 -12.68 -1.12
N TRP A 147 -14.69 -11.94 -1.05
CA TRP A 147 -14.30 -10.94 -2.05
C TRP A 147 -13.48 -11.49 -3.21
N PHE A 148 -13.00 -12.74 -3.13
CA PHE A 148 -12.06 -13.27 -4.13
C PHE A 148 -12.69 -13.27 -5.54
N GLY A 149 -13.95 -13.71 -5.64
CA GLY A 149 -14.71 -13.67 -6.89
C GLY A 149 -15.12 -12.27 -7.36
N ASN A 150 -14.97 -11.23 -6.53
CA ASN A 150 -15.24 -9.84 -6.93
C ASN A 150 -14.05 -9.20 -7.65
N ILE A 151 -12.88 -9.82 -7.64
CA ILE A 151 -11.67 -9.31 -8.30
C ILE A 151 -11.81 -9.54 -9.80
N GLY A 152 -12.02 -8.46 -10.55
CA GLY A 152 -12.20 -8.52 -12.00
C GLY A 152 -10.93 -8.24 -12.78
N VAL A 153 -10.03 -7.42 -12.22
CA VAL A 153 -8.82 -6.96 -12.91
C VAL A 153 -7.67 -6.82 -11.91
N PHE A 154 -6.49 -7.27 -12.33
CA PHE A 154 -5.21 -6.95 -11.71
C PHE A 154 -4.31 -6.24 -12.72
N LEU A 155 -3.90 -5.02 -12.39
CA LEU A 155 -2.91 -4.24 -13.14
C LEU A 155 -1.56 -4.28 -12.40
N ALA A 156 -0.59 -4.94 -13.01
CA ALA A 156 0.78 -5.03 -12.51
C ALA A 156 1.65 -3.94 -13.15
N LEU A 157 2.01 -2.90 -12.39
CA LEU A 157 2.83 -1.79 -12.85
C LEU A 157 4.28 -1.99 -12.42
N ALA A 158 5.21 -2.13 -13.36
CA ALA A 158 6.64 -2.34 -13.08
C ALA A 158 6.91 -3.43 -12.02
N THR A 159 6.04 -4.45 -11.96
CA THR A 159 6.17 -5.55 -11.00
C THR A 159 7.31 -6.44 -11.44
N PRO A 160 8.33 -6.69 -10.60
CA PRO A 160 9.41 -7.58 -10.97
C PRO A 160 8.85 -8.97 -11.25
N PRO A 161 9.35 -9.68 -12.29
CA PRO A 161 8.93 -11.05 -12.53
C PRO A 161 9.27 -11.89 -11.29
N SER A 162 8.42 -12.86 -10.97
CA SER A 162 8.77 -13.88 -9.98
C SER A 162 10.01 -14.59 -10.50
N GLN A 163 11.08 -14.65 -9.70
CA GLN A 163 12.20 -15.53 -10.02
C GLN A 163 11.65 -16.96 -10.03
N ALA A 164 11.39 -17.49 -11.23
CA ALA A 164 11.24 -18.92 -11.42
C ALA A 164 12.58 -19.53 -10.99
N LYS A 165 12.56 -20.29 -9.90
CA LYS A 165 13.61 -21.27 -9.64
C LYS A 165 13.28 -22.52 -10.44
#